data_AF-A0A6J0BGK6-F1
#
_entry.id   AF-A0A6J0BGK6-F1
#
_cell.length_a   1.000
_cell.length_b   1.000
_cell.length_c   1.000
_cell.angle_alpha   90.00
_cell.angle_beta   90.00
_cell.angle_gamma   90.00
#
_symmetry.space_group_name_H-M   'P 1'
#
loop_
_entity.id
_entity.type
_entity.pdbx_description
1 polymer ?
#
loop_
_entity_poly.entity_id
_entity_poly.type
_entity_poly.pdbx_seq_one_letter_code
_entity_poly.pdbx_strand_id
1 'polypeptide(L)'
;MSFPNKEDRLTCWGYRDEYWQCLDNSKSDSECKKFREQYEKFCPAQWVKHFDRKRNYLKFKEQIENEGIPNSAQKGYPNSVV
;
A
#
# COMPACT_ATOMS: atom_id res chain seq x y z
N MET A 1 14.03 -16.39 -9.94
CA MET A 1 13.89 -15.67 -8.65
C MET A 1 13.74 -16.71 -7.56
N SER A 2 14.58 -16.64 -6.51
CA SER A 2 14.48 -17.56 -5.38
C SER A 2 13.28 -17.17 -4.52
N PHE A 3 12.53 -18.16 -4.03
CA PHE A 3 11.47 -17.91 -3.06
C PHE A 3 12.12 -17.48 -1.74
N PRO A 4 11.75 -16.31 -1.17
CA PRO A 4 12.31 -15.87 0.10
C PRO A 4 12.00 -16.87 1.20
N ASN A 5 12.97 -17.10 2.09
CA ASN A 5 12.81 -18.03 3.20
C ASN A 5 11.82 -17.45 4.24
N LYS A 6 11.56 -18.15 5.36
CA LYS A 6 10.60 -17.65 6.36
C LYS A 6 11.06 -16.32 6.99
N GLU A 7 12.36 -16.19 7.28
CA GLU A 7 12.95 -15.03 7.95
C GLU A 7 12.94 -13.81 7.03
N ASP A 8 13.34 -13.96 5.77
CA ASP A 8 13.30 -12.90 4.75
C ASP A 8 11.88 -12.33 4.58
N ARG A 9 10.87 -13.21 4.63
CA ARG A 9 9.46 -12.80 4.55
C ARG A 9 9.04 -11.97 5.75
N LEU A 10 9.43 -12.37 6.95
CA LEU A 10 9.14 -11.62 8.18
C LEU A 10 9.84 -10.26 8.17
N THR A 11 11.11 -10.22 7.76
CA THR A 11 11.88 -8.98 7.61
C THR A 11 11.20 -8.03 6.60
N CYS A 12 10.81 -8.56 5.42
CA CYS A 12 10.09 -7.79 4.42
C CYS A 12 8.75 -7.23 4.96
N TRP A 13 7.96 -8.04 5.67
CA TRP A 13 6.70 -7.59 6.26
C TRP A 13 6.91 -6.55 7.36
N GLY A 14 7.99 -6.67 8.15
CA GLY A 14 8.35 -5.66 9.14
C GLY A 14 8.62 -4.29 8.50
N TYR A 15 9.49 -4.23 7.48
CA TYR A 15 9.78 -2.98 6.78
C TYR A 15 8.56 -2.41 6.04
N ARG A 16 7.67 -3.28 5.53
CA ARG A 16 6.38 -2.86 4.96
C ARG A 16 5.55 -2.13 6.01
N ASP A 17 5.41 -2.73 7.19
CA ASP A 17 4.53 -2.21 8.24
C ASP A 17 5.09 -0.91 8.81
N GLU A 18 6.40 -0.79 9.00
CA GLU A 18 7.05 0.48 9.37
C GLU A 18 6.82 1.58 8.33
N TYR A 19 6.95 1.26 7.04
CA TYR A 19 6.69 2.22 5.97
C TYR A 19 5.22 2.65 5.95
N TRP A 20 4.28 1.71 6.06
CA TRP A 20 2.85 2.01 6.07
C TRP A 20 2.44 2.83 7.29
N GLN A 21 2.96 2.48 8.47
CA GLN A 21 2.74 3.23 9.70
C GLN A 21 3.30 4.65 9.58
N CYS A 22 4.44 4.85 8.92
CA CYS A 22 4.97 6.18 8.65
C CYS A 22 4.01 7.01 7.81
N LEU A 23 3.48 6.45 6.72
CA LEU A 23 2.52 7.13 5.84
C LEU A 23 1.18 7.41 6.54
N ASP A 24 0.72 6.51 7.40
CA ASP A 24 -0.55 6.69 8.13
C ASP A 24 -0.45 7.76 9.23
N ASN A 25 0.74 7.98 9.80
CA ASN A 25 0.98 9.05 10.77
C ASN A 25 1.06 10.45 10.15
N SER A 26 0.56 10.64 8.92
CA SER A 26 0.54 11.93 8.21
C SER A 26 1.92 12.55 8.00
N LYS A 27 2.98 11.74 8.03
CA LYS A 27 4.33 12.19 7.70
C LYS A 27 4.43 12.31 6.18
N SER A 28 4.97 13.43 5.70
CA SER A 28 5.14 13.63 4.26
C SER A 28 5.92 12.48 3.63
N ASP A 29 5.65 12.16 2.36
CA ASP A 29 6.35 11.10 1.61
C ASP A 29 7.89 11.22 1.72
N SER A 30 8.37 12.47 1.82
CA SER A 30 9.76 12.85 2.05
C SER A 30 10.37 12.22 3.32
N GLU A 31 9.61 12.20 4.41
CA GLU A 31 10.05 11.67 5.70
C GLU A 31 10.04 10.14 5.70
N CYS A 32 9.09 9.55 4.97
CA CYS A 32 8.96 8.09 4.86
C CYS A 32 9.88 7.47 3.80
N LYS A 33 10.63 8.29 3.04
CA LYS A 33 11.54 7.83 1.99
C LYS A 33 12.58 6.84 2.50
N LYS A 34 13.11 7.04 3.71
CA LYS A 34 14.08 6.10 4.32
C LYS A 34 13.48 4.71 4.52
N PHE A 35 12.23 4.63 4.98
CA PHE A 35 11.52 3.36 5.15
C PHE A 35 11.16 2.75 3.79
N ARG A 36 10.84 3.57 2.78
CA ARG A 36 10.61 3.12 1.40
C ARG A 36 11.83 2.42 0.82
N GLU A 37 13.02 2.98 1.01
CA GLU A 37 14.27 2.39 0.52
C GLU A 37 14.56 1.04 1.18
N GLN A 38 14.34 0.89 2.50
CA GLN A 38 14.49 -0.40 3.16
C GLN A 38 13.46 -1.41 2.66
N TYR A 39 12.20 -0.98 2.52
CA TYR A 39 11.12 -1.82 2.02
C TYR A 39 11.40 -2.38 0.63
N GLU A 40 11.86 -1.55 -0.32
CA GLU A 40 12.22 -2.00 -1.66
C GLU A 40 13.49 -2.86 -1.71
N LYS A 41 14.42 -2.66 -0.77
CA LYS A 41 15.65 -3.43 -0.66
C LYS A 41 15.42 -4.84 -0.11
N PHE A 42 14.57 -4.98 0.90
CA PHE A 42 14.35 -6.25 1.61
C PHE A 42 13.15 -7.04 1.10
N CYS A 43 12.24 -6.42 0.35
CA CYS A 43 11.12 -7.12 -0.27
C CYS A 43 11.35 -7.40 -1.76
N PRO A 44 10.89 -8.55 -2.27
CA PRO A 44 10.83 -8.78 -3.72
C PRO A 44 9.99 -7.69 -4.41
N ALA A 45 10.46 -7.17 -5.55
CA ALA A 45 9.77 -6.11 -6.29
C ALA A 45 8.31 -6.45 -6.65
N GLN A 46 8.01 -7.73 -6.92
CA GLN A 46 6.63 -8.19 -7.18
C GLN A 46 5.74 -8.02 -5.95
N TRP A 47 6.29 -8.26 -4.75
CA TRP A 47 5.58 -8.11 -3.49
C TRP A 47 5.34 -6.64 -3.18
N VAL A 48 6.37 -5.80 -3.34
CA VAL A 48 6.25 -4.34 -3.21
C VAL A 48 5.10 -3.83 -4.08
N LYS A 49 5.09 -4.17 -5.38
CA LYS A 49 4.03 -3.76 -6.30
C LYS A 49 2.64 -4.29 -5.92
N HIS A 50 2.56 -5.49 -5.36
CA HIS A 50 1.29 -6.06 -4.89
C HIS A 50 0.78 -5.33 -3.64
N PHE A 51 1.65 -5.14 -2.66
CA PHE A 51 1.32 -4.49 -1.40
C PHE A 51 0.99 -3.00 -1.59
N ASP A 52 1.74 -2.27 -2.42
CA ASP A 52 1.42 -0.86 -2.75
C ASP A 52 0.02 -0.72 -3.34
N ARG A 53 -0.34 -1.59 -4.31
CA ARG A 53 -1.69 -1.63 -4.88
C ARG A 53 -2.75 -1.94 -3.82
N LYS A 54 -2.47 -2.90 -2.93
CA LYS A 54 -3.37 -3.25 -1.83
C LYS A 54 -3.57 -2.08 -0.88
N ARG A 55 -2.51 -1.35 -0.50
CA ARG A 55 -2.62 -0.17 0.37
C ARG A 55 -3.49 0.92 -0.25
N ASN A 56 -3.26 1.24 -1.52
CA ASN A 56 -4.05 2.25 -2.23
C ASN A 56 -5.53 1.88 -2.27
N TYR A 57 -5.84 0.61 -2.53
CA TYR A 57 -7.22 0.11 -2.46
C TYR A 57 -7.82 0.24 -1.05
N LEU A 58 -7.08 -0.12 -0.01
CA LEU A 58 -7.55 -0.01 1.38
C LEU A 58 -7.81 1.44 1.77
N LYS A 59 -6.93 2.38 1.39
CA LYS A 59 -7.14 3.82 1.63
C LYS A 59 -8.33 4.38 0.86
N PHE A 60 -8.49 3.97 -0.39
CA PHE A 60 -9.67 4.35 -1.18
C PHE A 60 -10.96 3.79 -0.58
N LYS A 61 -10.94 2.54 -0.11
CA LYS A 61 -12.07 1.90 0.57
C LYS A 61 -12.40 2.62 1.88
N GLU A 62 -11.40 2.90 2.71
CA GLU A 62 -11.53 3.69 3.95
C GLU A 62 -12.13 5.08 3.68
N GLN A 63 -11.70 5.74 2.60
CA GLN A 63 -12.28 7.03 2.20
C GLN A 63 -13.75 6.90 1.80
N ILE A 64 -14.13 5.91 1.00
CA ILE A 64 -15.54 5.70 0.62
C ILE A 64 -16.42 5.39 1.84
N GLU A 65 -15.91 4.56 2.77
CA GLU A 65 -16.66 4.19 3.97
C GLU A 65 -16.88 5.39 4.92
N ASN A 66 -15.92 6.32 4.99
CA ASN A 66 -16.01 7.50 5.85
C ASN A 66 -16.69 8.72 5.19
N GLU A 67 -16.40 9.01 3.92
CA GLU A 67 -16.81 10.24 3.23
C GLU A 67 -17.91 10.01 2.16
N GLY A 68 -18.21 8.75 1.84
CA GLY A 68 -19.05 8.39 0.70
C GLY A 68 -18.29 8.37 -0.64
N ILE A 69 -18.96 7.95 -1.72
CA ILE A 69 -18.33 7.83 -3.04
C ILE A 69 -18.01 9.24 -3.58
N PRO A 70 -16.72 9.59 -3.84
CA PRO A 70 -16.39 10.87 -4.43
C PRO A 70 -16.94 10.96 -5.85
N ASN A 71 -17.56 12.10 -6.20
CA ASN A 71 -18.20 12.33 -7.51
C ASN A 71 -17.26 12.09 -8.71
N SER A 72 -15.94 12.16 -8.53
CA SER A 72 -14.93 11.85 -9.55
C SER A 72 -14.80 10.36 -9.90
N ALA A 73 -15.21 9.45 -9.00
CA ALA A 73 -15.22 8.00 -9.24
C ALA A 73 -16.42 7.54 -10.10
N GLN A 74 -17.48 8.35 -10.20
CA GLN A 74 -18.67 8.04 -11.01
C GLN A 74 -18.40 8.07 -12.51
N LYS A 75 -17.37 8.78 -12.98
CA LYS A 75 -17.10 8.97 -14.43
C LYS A 75 -16.45 7.75 -15.11
N GLY A 76 -16.06 6.72 -14.36
CA GLY A 76 -15.36 5.52 -14.87
C GLY A 76 -16.08 4.19 -14.64
N TYR A 77 -17.20 4.16 -13.93
CA TYR A 77 -18.01 2.96 -13.72
C TYR A 77 -19.36 3.13 -14.44
N PRO A 78 -19.53 2.67 -15.69
CA PRO A 78 -20.87 2.48 -16.21
C PRO A 78 -21.57 1.48 -15.30
N ASN A 79 -22.74 1.90 -14.79
CA ASN A 79 -23.64 1.12 -13.94
C ASN A 79 -23.57 -0.39 -14.23
N SER A 80 -23.04 -1.16 -13.27
CA SER A 80 -23.44 -2.56 -13.11
C SER A 80 -24.31 -2.64 -11.87
N VAL A 81 -25.49 -2.04 -11.97
CA VAL A 81 -26.66 -2.44 -11.20
C VAL A 81 -27.54 -3.22 -12.15
N VAL A 82 -27.40 -4.55 -12.14
CA VAL A 82 -28.49 -5.52 -12.26
C VAL A 82 -28.12 -6.70 -11.37
#